data_AF-A0A810PZ67-F1
#
_entry.id   AF-A0A810PZ67-F1
#
_cell.length_a   1.000
_cell.length_b   1.000
_cell.length_c   1.000
_cell.angle_alpha   90.00
_cell.angle_beta   90.00
_cell.angle_gamma   90.00
#
_symmetry.space_group_name_H-M   'P 1'
#
loop_
_entity.id
_entity.type
_entity.pdbx_description
1 polymer ?
#
loop_
_entity_poly.entity_id
_entity_poly.type
_entity_poly.pdbx_seq_one_letter_code
_entity_poly.pdbx_strand_id
1 'polypeptide(L)' 'MRKFKIPSPPSSTTKSIRFPNTVIREVEEAIQGTDCTFNAFVVEAVRVALENLREED' A
#
# COMPACT_ATOMS: atom_id res chain seq x y z
N MET A 1 31.54 -17.19 12.56
CA MET A 1 30.05 -17.33 12.55
C MET A 1 29.44 -15.98 12.23
N ARG A 2 28.48 -15.90 11.29
CA ARG A 2 27.73 -14.66 11.05
C ARG A 2 26.86 -14.38 12.27
N LYS A 3 26.98 -13.19 12.87
CA LYS A 3 26.15 -12.80 14.02
C LYS A 3 24.71 -12.65 13.55
N PHE A 4 23.78 -13.24 14.30
CA PHE A 4 22.35 -13.00 14.10
C PHE A 4 22.08 -11.50 14.25
N LYS A 5 21.46 -10.89 13.23
CA LYS A 5 20.95 -9.51 13.30
C LYS A 5 19.46 -9.60 13.54
N ILE A 6 18.97 -8.89 14.54
CA ILE A 6 17.54 -8.75 14.78
C ILE A 6 16.93 -8.08 13.53
N PRO A 7 15.90 -8.67 12.91
CA PRO A 7 15.19 -8.03 11.81
C PRO A 7 14.65 -6.68 12.26
N SER A 8 15.04 -5.60 11.58
CA SER A 8 14.44 -4.29 11.77
C SER A 8 13.36 -4.15 10.70
N PRO A 9 12.07 -4.23 11.07
CA PRO A 9 11.01 -3.99 10.10
C PRO A 9 11.12 -2.55 9.57
N PRO A 10 10.71 -2.30 8.32
CA PRO A 10 10.65 -0.95 7.79
C PRO A 10 9.78 -0.07 8.69
N SER A 11 10.22 1.16 8.96
CA SER A 11 9.42 2.12 9.71
C SER A 11 8.22 2.56 8.87
N SER A 12 7.06 2.65 9.50
CA SER A 12 5.83 3.15 8.88
C SER A 12 5.17 4.18 9.78
N THR A 13 4.58 5.21 9.19
CA THR A 13 3.85 6.26 9.91
C THR A 13 2.42 6.33 9.40
N THR A 14 1.43 6.25 10.30
CA THR A 14 0.02 6.40 9.94
C THR A 14 -0.27 7.82 9.45
N LYS A 15 -1.03 7.92 8.35
CA LYS A 15 -1.54 9.17 7.78
C LYS A 15 -3.06 9.03 7.61
N SER A 16 -3.82 10.01 8.08
CA SER A 16 -5.29 10.02 7.93
C SER A 16 -5.67 10.90 6.73
N ILE A 17 -6.36 10.31 5.77
CA ILE A 17 -6.85 10.98 4.55
C ILE A 17 -8.28 10.52 4.25
N ARG A 18 -9.06 11.34 3.53
CA ARG A 18 -10.42 10.98 3.12
C ARG A 18 -10.45 10.52 1.66
N PHE A 19 -11.16 9.44 1.41
CA PHE A 19 -11.51 8.96 0.08
C PHE A 19 -13.00 9.25 -0.21
N PRO A 20 -13.39 9.55 -1.45
CA PRO A 20 -14.79 9.53 -1.85
C PRO A 20 -15.40 8.15 -1.61
N ASN A 21 -16.66 8.09 -1.15
CA ASN A 21 -17.35 6.83 -0.87
C ASN A 21 -17.44 5.91 -2.10
N THR A 22 -17.53 6.49 -3.30
CA THR A 22 -17.53 5.73 -4.56
C THR A 22 -16.23 4.96 -4.76
N VAL A 23 -15.09 5.62 -4.51
CA VAL A 23 -13.76 5.00 -4.61
C VAL A 23 -13.57 3.93 -3.54
N ILE A 24 -14.05 4.17 -2.31
CA ILE A 24 -13.98 3.15 -1.25
C ILE A 24 -14.72 1.89 -1.70
N ARG A 25 -15.95 2.04 -2.18
CA ARG A 25 -16.77 0.91 -2.66
C ARG A 25 -16.08 0.16 -3.81
N GLU A 26 -15.54 0.86 -4.78
CA GLU A 26 -14.86 0.25 -5.93
C GLU A 26 -13.62 -0.56 -5.51
N VAL A 27 -12.85 -0.06 -4.54
CA VAL A 27 -11.69 -0.80 -4.01
C VAL A 27 -12.14 -2.03 -3.23
N GLU A 28 -13.14 -1.91 -2.35
CA GLU A 28 -13.68 -3.03 -1.57
C GLU A 28 -14.26 -4.13 -2.48
N GLU A 29 -14.99 -3.75 -3.54
CA GLU A 29 -15.49 -4.69 -4.56
C GLU A 29 -14.34 -5.38 -5.30
N ALA A 30 -13.26 -4.66 -5.64
CA ALA A 30 -12.11 -5.21 -6.36
C ALA A 30 -11.29 -6.20 -5.53
N ILE A 31 -11.20 -6.01 -4.21
CA ILE A 31 -10.45 -6.90 -3.30
C ILE A 31 -11.34 -7.99 -2.66
N GLN A 32 -12.64 -8.00 -2.94
CA GLN A 32 -13.57 -8.96 -2.39
C GLN A 32 -13.17 -10.41 -2.76
N GLY A 33 -13.10 -11.28 -1.74
CA GLY A 33 -12.69 -12.68 -1.93
C GLY A 33 -11.20 -12.89 -2.12
N THR A 34 -10.39 -11.84 -1.95
CA THR A 34 -8.92 -11.92 -1.91
C THR A 34 -8.41 -11.80 -0.47
N ASP A 35 -7.16 -12.20 -0.23
CA ASP A 35 -6.47 -11.97 1.05
C ASP A 35 -5.88 -10.54 1.17
N CYS A 36 -6.30 -9.60 0.29
CA CYS A 36 -5.82 -8.22 0.28
C CYS A 36 -6.65 -7.32 1.20
N THR A 37 -5.98 -6.42 1.92
CA THR A 37 -6.65 -5.39 2.74
C THR A 37 -6.68 -4.06 2.01
N PHE A 38 -7.66 -3.20 2.32
CA PHE A 38 -7.74 -1.84 1.77
C PHE A 38 -6.42 -1.07 1.93
N ASN A 39 -5.78 -1.16 3.10
CA ASN A 39 -4.48 -0.51 3.34
C ASN A 39 -3.38 -1.06 2.41
N ALA A 40 -3.30 -2.38 2.24
CA ALA A 40 -2.32 -2.99 1.34
C ALA A 40 -2.56 -2.57 -0.12
N PHE A 41 -3.82 -2.53 -0.56
CA PHE A 41 -4.21 -2.04 -1.87
C PHE A 41 -3.76 -0.60 -2.09
N VAL A 42 -4.07 0.30 -1.15
CA VAL A 42 -3.70 1.73 -1.26
C VAL A 42 -2.19 1.91 -1.27
N VAL A 43 -1.45 1.20 -0.41
CA VAL A 43 0.02 1.28 -0.39
C VAL A 43 0.61 0.87 -1.73
N GLU A 44 0.11 -0.21 -2.33
CA GLU A 44 0.61 -0.70 -3.60
C GLU A 44 0.23 0.22 -4.76
N ALA A 45 -1.02 0.70 -4.81
CA ALA A 45 -1.47 1.66 -5.80
C ALA A 45 -0.62 2.95 -5.79
N VAL A 46 -0.27 3.45 -4.60
CA VAL A 46 0.60 4.63 -4.46
C VAL A 46 2.03 4.34 -4.89
N ARG A 47 2.57 3.14 -4.62
CA ARG A 47 3.91 2.74 -5.10
C ARG A 47 3.96 2.72 -6.62
N VAL A 48 3.00 2.07 -7.27
CA VAL A 48 2.90 2.00 -8.73
C VAL A 48 2.74 3.40 -9.33
N ALA A 49 1.89 4.25 -8.75
CA ALA A 49 1.74 5.63 -9.22
C ALA A 49 3.04 6.42 -9.12
N LEU A 50 3.82 6.26 -8.05
CA LEU A 50 5.13 6.91 -7.89
C LEU A 50 6.20 6.36 -8.83
N GLU A 51 6.13 5.08 -9.18
CA GLU A 51 7.03 4.45 -10.16
C GLU A 51 6.75 4.98 -11.57
N ASN A 52 5.48 4.98 -12.00
CA ASN A 52 5.06 5.52 -13.28
C ASN A 52 5.53 6.97 -13.46
N LEU A 53 5.37 7.81 -12.42
CA LEU A 53 5.83 9.20 -12.45
C LEU A 53 7.36 9.33 -12.64
N ARG A 54 8.15 8.36 -12.19
CA ARG A 54 9.62 8.36 -12.38
C ARG A 54 10.05 7.80 -13.73
N GLU A 55 9.22 6.96 -14.35
CA GLU A 55 9.48 6.42 -15.69
C GLU A 55 9.16 7.47 -16.78
N GLU A 56 8.31 8.44 -16.48
CA GLU A 56 7.96 9.55 -17.37
C GLU A 56 8.99 10.72 -17.34
N ASP A 57 9.95 10.72 -16.39
CA ASP A 57 11.08 11.66 -16.26
C ASP A 57 12.37 11.12 -16.90
#